data_AF-A0A7S4ITL7-F1
#
_entry.id   AF-A0A7S4ITL7-F1
#
_cell.length_a   1.000
_cell.length_b   1.000
_cell.length_c   1.000
_cell.angle_alpha   90.00
_cell.angle_beta   90.00
_cell.angle_gamma   90.00
#
_symmetry.space_group_name_H-M   'P 1'
#
loop_
_entity.id
_entity.type
_entity.pdbx_description
1 polymer ?
#
loop_
_entity_poly.entity_id
_entity_poly.type
_entity_poly.pdbx_seq_one_letter_code
_entity_poly.pdbx_strand_id
1 'polypeptide(L)'
;MRGDPRPDEAIEQYREHLETSGAPVAEGGEVEVDTELKALSAMLLHPLADYLPPGAPLCIVAHAELHLVPFCALPMPGGEPLGISHALSYAPSLTVLQLLLEREAAAAKKRSSASALVLGDPDASLKRELKLPPIPHSASEAEQVASSVGAQPEDLLVGKQAQLATVLDKVTAPHRLIHLSGHSCAKWVALAAEPSPLVLEGADGADGADGADGADG
;
A
#
# COMPACT_ATOMS: atom_id res chain seq x y z
N MET A 1 -4.43 28.16 -12.15
CA MET A 1 -4.57 27.55 -10.82
C MET A 1 -6.03 27.17 -10.63
N ARG A 2 -6.41 25.91 -10.88
CA ARG A 2 -7.73 25.41 -10.44
C ARG A 2 -7.53 24.91 -9.01
N GLY A 3 -8.29 25.46 -8.07
CA GLY A 3 -8.27 24.97 -6.69
C GLY A 3 -8.83 23.56 -6.65
N ASP A 4 -8.26 22.72 -5.78
CA ASP A 4 -8.78 21.36 -5.55
C ASP A 4 -10.25 21.45 -5.10
N PRO A 5 -11.14 20.60 -5.63
CA PRO A 5 -12.54 20.58 -5.24
C PRO A 5 -12.65 20.21 -3.76
N ARG A 6 -13.64 20.80 -3.09
CA ARG A 6 -13.93 20.45 -1.69
C ARG A 6 -14.35 18.96 -1.62
N PRO A 7 -14.14 18.27 -0.49
CA PRO A 7 -14.49 16.85 -0.36
C PRO A 7 -15.92 16.52 -0.79
N ASP A 8 -16.88 17.40 -0.47
CA ASP A 8 -18.29 17.24 -0.86
C ASP A 8 -18.49 17.32 -2.38
N GLU A 9 -17.73 18.18 -3.07
CA GLU A 9 -17.76 18.32 -4.53
C GLU A 9 -17.10 17.12 -5.22
N ALA A 10 -16.04 16.55 -4.63
CA ALA A 10 -15.39 15.35 -5.14
C ALA A 10 -16.29 14.11 -5.03
N ILE A 11 -17.04 14.00 -3.93
CA ILE A 11 -18.04 12.94 -3.74
C ILE A 11 -19.15 13.05 -4.78
N GLU A 12 -19.65 14.26 -5.04
CA GLU A 12 -20.71 14.47 -6.02
C GLU A 12 -20.22 14.21 -7.45
N GLN A 13 -19.02 14.68 -7.80
CA GLN A 13 -18.38 14.39 -9.09
C GLN A 13 -18.17 12.88 -9.30
N TYR A 14 -17.80 12.15 -8.24
CA TYR A 14 -17.66 10.70 -8.32
C TYR A 14 -19.01 10.02 -8.51
N ARG A 15 -20.08 10.50 -7.84
CA ARG A 15 -21.45 10.00 -8.01
C ARG A 15 -21.96 10.25 -9.43
N GLU A 16 -21.81 11.46 -9.97
CA GLU A 16 -22.16 11.77 -11.37
C GLU A 16 -21.35 10.94 -12.37
N HIS A 17 -20.06 10.70 -12.09
CA HIS A 17 -19.23 9.85 -12.94
C HIS A 17 -19.71 8.40 -12.96
N LEU A 18 -20.11 7.85 -11.81
CA LEU A 18 -20.71 6.51 -11.74
C LEU A 18 -22.02 6.44 -12.53
N GLU A 19 -22.89 7.44 -12.41
CA GLU A 19 -24.15 7.53 -13.16
C GLU A 19 -23.94 7.65 -14.68
N THR A 20 -22.90 8.37 -15.11
CA THR A 20 -22.62 8.60 -16.54
C THR A 20 -21.84 7.45 -17.19
N SER A 21 -21.03 6.70 -16.43
CA SER A 21 -20.17 5.63 -16.95
C SER A 21 -20.92 4.37 -17.36
N GLY A 22 -22.23 4.26 -17.07
CA GLY A 22 -23.03 3.09 -17.41
C GLY A 22 -22.64 1.82 -16.65
N ALA A 23 -21.76 1.92 -15.64
CA ALA A 23 -21.65 0.89 -14.62
C ALA A 23 -23.00 0.87 -13.87
N PRO A 24 -23.74 -0.26 -13.87
CA PRO A 24 -25.01 -0.29 -13.18
C PRO A 24 -24.75 -0.09 -11.69
N VAL A 25 -25.04 1.11 -11.18
CA VAL A 25 -25.33 1.29 -9.76
C VAL A 25 -26.72 0.68 -9.59
N ALA A 26 -26.75 -0.64 -9.39
CA ALA A 26 -27.97 -1.35 -9.08
C ALA A 26 -28.53 -0.76 -7.78
N GLU A 27 -29.60 0.03 -7.87
CA GLU A 27 -30.40 0.38 -6.71
C GLU A 27 -30.90 -0.91 -6.07
N GLY A 28 -30.41 -1.20 -4.86
CA GLY A 28 -31.00 -2.21 -3.98
C GLY A 28 -30.96 -3.65 -4.48
N GLY A 29 -29.97 -4.04 -5.29
CA GLY A 29 -29.62 -5.45 -5.41
C GLY A 29 -28.82 -5.89 -4.18
N GLU A 30 -29.26 -6.94 -3.48
CA GLU A 30 -28.34 -7.71 -2.63
C GLU A 30 -27.26 -8.27 -3.55
N VAL A 31 -26.18 -7.51 -3.74
CA VAL A 31 -24.92 -8.04 -4.27
C VAL A 31 -24.50 -9.06 -3.23
N GLU A 32 -24.74 -10.33 -3.51
CA GLU A 32 -24.33 -11.42 -2.63
C GLU A 32 -22.81 -11.49 -2.72
N VAL A 33 -22.11 -10.64 -1.95
CA VAL A 33 -20.66 -10.38 -1.94
C VAL A 33 -19.80 -11.65 -2.08
N ASP A 34 -20.33 -12.78 -1.60
CA ASP A 34 -19.72 -14.10 -1.73
C ASP A 34 -19.61 -14.59 -3.19
N THR A 35 -20.57 -14.28 -4.05
CA THR A 35 -20.62 -14.65 -5.48
C THR A 35 -19.56 -13.89 -6.29
N GLU A 36 -19.42 -12.58 -6.12
CA GLU A 36 -18.39 -11.80 -6.82
C GLU A 36 -16.98 -12.16 -6.35
N LEU A 37 -16.77 -12.38 -5.05
CA LEU A 37 -15.47 -12.83 -4.53
C LEU A 37 -15.10 -14.22 -5.07
N LYS A 38 -16.06 -15.13 -5.19
CA LYS A 38 -15.84 -16.44 -5.83
C LYS A 38 -15.50 -16.29 -7.31
N ALA A 39 -16.18 -15.41 -8.03
CA ALA A 39 -15.88 -15.16 -9.45
C ALA A 39 -14.48 -14.58 -9.63
N LEU A 40 -14.10 -13.57 -8.84
CA LEU A 40 -12.74 -13.00 -8.84
C LEU A 40 -11.69 -14.04 -8.47
N SER A 41 -11.95 -14.86 -7.45
CA SER A 41 -11.02 -15.94 -7.07
C SER A 41 -10.86 -16.99 -8.17
N ALA A 42 -11.95 -17.37 -8.84
CA ALA A 42 -11.91 -18.30 -9.95
C ALA A 42 -11.06 -17.78 -11.12
N MET A 43 -11.07 -16.47 -11.36
CA MET A 43 -10.25 -15.84 -12.40
C MET A 43 -8.79 -15.64 -11.98
N LEU A 44 -8.55 -15.21 -10.74
CA LEU A 44 -7.24 -14.73 -10.28
C LEU A 44 -6.42 -15.79 -9.54
N LEU A 45 -7.04 -16.57 -8.65
CA LEU A 45 -6.34 -17.48 -7.75
C LEU A 45 -6.37 -18.93 -8.22
N HIS A 46 -7.50 -19.41 -8.74
CA HIS A 46 -7.63 -20.81 -9.15
C HIS A 46 -6.59 -21.25 -10.18
N PRO A 47 -6.24 -20.45 -11.22
CA PRO A 47 -5.19 -20.83 -12.17
C PRO A 47 -3.80 -20.95 -11.54
N LEU A 48 -3.61 -20.35 -10.36
CA LEU A 48 -2.34 -20.30 -9.64
C LEU A 48 -2.31 -21.24 -8.43
N ALA A 49 -3.42 -21.90 -8.09
CA ALA A 49 -3.59 -22.62 -6.83
C ALA A 49 -2.51 -23.71 -6.62
N ASP A 50 -2.16 -24.45 -7.67
CA ASP A 50 -1.14 -25.49 -7.61
C ASP A 50 0.28 -24.94 -7.39
N TYR A 51 0.48 -23.64 -7.62
CA TYR A 51 1.76 -22.94 -7.46
C TYR A 51 1.87 -22.19 -6.14
N LEU A 52 0.82 -22.17 -5.31
CA LEU A 52 0.80 -21.49 -4.01
C LEU A 52 1.08 -22.49 -2.89
N PRO A 53 2.35 -22.65 -2.44
CA PRO A 53 2.67 -23.55 -1.33
C PRO A 53 1.96 -23.08 -0.05
N PRO A 54 1.24 -23.99 0.65
CA PRO A 54 0.50 -23.63 1.86
C PRO A 54 1.38 -22.94 2.91
N GLY A 55 0.90 -21.84 3.47
CA GLY A 55 1.59 -21.10 4.53
C GLY A 55 2.74 -20.21 4.06
N ALA A 56 3.08 -20.20 2.77
CA ALA A 56 4.12 -19.32 2.27
C ALA A 56 3.66 -17.84 2.30
N PRO A 57 4.57 -16.89 2.57
CA PRO A 57 4.26 -15.48 2.43
C PRO A 57 4.04 -15.13 0.95
N LEU A 58 3.00 -14.36 0.66
CA LEU A 58 2.66 -13.89 -0.67
C LEU A 58 2.83 -12.38 -0.76
N CYS A 59 3.49 -11.92 -1.82
CA CYS A 59 3.56 -10.50 -2.16
C CYS A 59 2.70 -10.25 -3.40
N ILE A 60 1.61 -9.52 -3.22
CA ILE A 60 0.70 -9.15 -4.30
C ILE A 60 1.22 -7.88 -4.98
N VAL A 61 1.49 -7.98 -6.27
CA VAL A 61 1.79 -6.84 -7.14
C VAL A 61 0.58 -6.66 -8.05
N ALA A 62 -0.39 -5.88 -7.58
CA ALA A 62 -1.62 -5.61 -8.32
C ALA A 62 -1.37 -4.56 -9.41
N HIS A 63 -2.15 -4.62 -10.48
CA HIS A 63 -2.13 -3.63 -11.57
C HIS A 63 -3.50 -2.94 -11.66
N ALA A 64 -3.49 -1.61 -11.79
CA ALA A 64 -4.69 -0.77 -11.93
C ALA A 64 -5.76 -1.07 -10.85
N GLU A 65 -7.00 -1.37 -11.25
CA GLU A 65 -8.15 -1.58 -10.37
C GLU A 65 -7.99 -2.82 -9.46
N LEU A 66 -7.05 -3.72 -9.77
CA LEU A 66 -6.76 -4.87 -8.89
C LEU A 66 -6.27 -4.44 -7.50
N HIS A 67 -5.80 -3.20 -7.33
CA HIS A 67 -5.49 -2.65 -6.01
C HIS A 67 -6.71 -2.55 -5.09
N LEU A 68 -7.93 -2.53 -5.64
CA LEU A 68 -9.17 -2.48 -4.88
C LEU A 68 -9.66 -3.88 -4.47
N VAL A 69 -9.07 -4.94 -5.02
CA VAL A 69 -9.48 -6.32 -4.73
C VAL A 69 -8.97 -6.71 -3.33
N PRO A 70 -9.85 -7.16 -2.42
CA PRO A 70 -9.44 -7.63 -1.11
C PRO A 70 -8.89 -9.05 -1.22
N PHE A 71 -7.65 -9.21 -1.72
CA PHE A 71 -7.03 -10.53 -1.96
C PHE A 71 -7.06 -11.43 -0.72
N CYS A 72 -6.93 -10.87 0.49
CA CYS A 72 -7.02 -11.63 1.73
C CYS A 72 -8.38 -12.31 1.96
N ALA A 73 -9.46 -11.77 1.38
CA ALA A 73 -10.81 -12.28 1.49
C ALA A 73 -11.20 -13.22 0.35
N LEU A 74 -10.40 -13.33 -0.71
CA LEU A 74 -10.70 -14.21 -1.84
C LEU A 74 -10.62 -15.68 -1.40
N PRO A 75 -11.67 -16.49 -1.66
CA PRO A 75 -11.68 -17.90 -1.25
C PRO A 75 -10.78 -18.74 -2.15
N MET A 76 -9.84 -19.49 -1.61
CA MET A 76 -9.06 -20.49 -2.35
C MET A 76 -9.94 -21.68 -2.79
N PRO A 77 -9.47 -22.55 -3.69
CA PRO A 77 -10.12 -23.84 -3.94
C PRO A 77 -10.31 -24.59 -2.61
N GLY A 78 -11.57 -24.81 -2.22
CA GLY A 78 -11.95 -25.33 -0.89
C GLY A 78 -12.73 -24.34 -0.02
N GLY A 79 -12.79 -23.06 -0.42
CA GLY A 79 -13.65 -22.03 0.19
C GLY A 79 -13.01 -21.22 1.31
N GLU A 80 -11.80 -21.56 1.76
CA GLU A 80 -11.11 -20.80 2.81
C GLU A 80 -10.51 -19.50 2.25
N PRO A 81 -10.67 -18.35 2.93
CA PRO A 81 -10.06 -17.10 2.50
C PRO A 81 -8.52 -17.18 2.47
N LEU A 82 -7.90 -16.61 1.45
CA LEU A 82 -6.45 -16.64 1.24
C LEU A 82 -5.66 -16.11 2.45
N GLY A 83 -6.17 -15.08 3.13
CA GLY A 83 -5.53 -14.46 4.29
C GLY A 83 -5.53 -15.31 5.57
N ILE A 84 -6.29 -16.40 5.61
CA ILE A 84 -6.23 -17.37 6.72
C ILE A 84 -5.05 -18.31 6.55
N SER A 85 -4.78 -18.73 5.31
CA SER A 85 -3.75 -19.72 4.99
C SER A 85 -2.40 -19.10 4.63
N HIS A 86 -2.36 -17.84 4.21
CA HIS A 86 -1.14 -17.16 3.75
C HIS A 86 -0.99 -15.78 4.39
N ALA A 87 0.26 -15.41 4.69
CA ALA A 87 0.61 -14.04 5.07
C ALA A 87 0.75 -13.18 3.81
N LEU A 88 -0.08 -12.15 3.67
CA LEU A 88 -0.07 -11.28 2.48
C LEU A 88 0.68 -9.98 2.76
N SER A 89 1.43 -9.54 1.76
CA SER A 89 2.01 -8.21 1.64
C SER A 89 1.70 -7.64 0.26
N TYR A 90 1.86 -6.33 0.08
CA TYR A 90 1.60 -5.66 -1.19
C TYR A 90 2.82 -4.84 -1.59
N ALA A 91 3.14 -4.83 -2.88
CA ALA A 91 4.10 -3.91 -3.45
C ALA A 91 3.48 -3.21 -4.66
N PRO A 92 3.78 -1.91 -4.88
CA PRO A 92 3.18 -1.15 -5.98
C PRO A 92 3.75 -1.54 -7.35
N SER A 93 4.93 -2.17 -7.40
CA SER A 93 5.53 -2.72 -8.63
C SER A 93 6.62 -3.73 -8.29
N LEU A 94 7.01 -4.54 -9.27
CA LEU A 94 8.16 -5.46 -9.13
C LEU A 94 9.48 -4.70 -8.91
N THR A 95 9.64 -3.52 -9.50
CA THR A 95 10.84 -2.69 -9.32
C THR A 95 10.95 -2.19 -7.87
N VAL A 96 9.83 -1.74 -7.29
CA VAL A 96 9.81 -1.31 -5.88
C VAL A 96 10.02 -2.51 -4.96
N LEU A 97 9.42 -3.66 -5.25
CA LEU A 97 9.65 -4.89 -4.50
C LEU A 97 11.14 -5.28 -4.49
N GLN A 98 11.80 -5.27 -5.66
CA GLN A 98 13.23 -5.55 -5.76
C GLN A 98 14.05 -4.56 -4.90
N LEU A 99 13.77 -3.27 -5.00
CA LEU A 99 14.48 -2.25 -4.20
C LEU A 99 14.30 -2.47 -2.69
N LEU A 100 13.10 -2.89 -2.25
CA LEU A 100 12.83 -3.20 -0.84
C LEU A 100 13.64 -4.42 -0.37
N LEU A 101 13.68 -5.48 -1.18
CA LEU A 101 14.43 -6.70 -0.88
C LEU A 101 15.95 -6.44 -0.80
N GLU A 102 16.49 -5.65 -1.73
CA GLU A 102 17.91 -5.26 -1.73
C GLU A 102 18.27 -4.42 -0.49
N ARG A 103 17.40 -3.47 -0.13
CA ARG A 103 17.55 -2.67 1.09
C ARG A 103 17.50 -3.51 2.34
N GLU A 104 16.59 -4.48 2.42
CA GLU A 104 16.50 -5.38 3.56
C GLU A 104 17.78 -6.20 3.71
N ALA A 105 18.29 -6.79 2.62
CA ALA A 105 19.53 -7.55 2.63
C ALA A 105 20.72 -6.70 3.12
N ALA A 106 20.78 -5.43 2.73
CA ALA A 106 21.79 -4.48 3.19
C ALA A 106 21.61 -4.06 4.67
N ALA A 107 20.37 -3.88 5.12
CA ALA A 107 20.03 -3.43 6.47
C ALA A 107 20.11 -4.55 7.51
N ALA A 108 20.01 -5.82 7.11
CA ALA A 108 20.05 -6.98 8.01
C ALA A 108 21.31 -7.01 8.90
N LYS A 109 22.41 -6.43 8.42
CA LYS A 109 23.70 -6.34 9.14
C LYS A 109 23.80 -5.16 10.13
N LYS A 110 22.85 -4.22 10.14
CA LYS A 110 22.92 -2.94 10.87
C LYS A 110 21.76 -2.68 11.82
N ARG A 111 20.94 -3.69 12.15
CA ARG A 111 19.79 -3.51 13.07
C ARG A 111 20.28 -3.27 14.51
N SER A 112 20.63 -2.03 14.85
CA SER A 112 20.79 -1.58 16.24
C SER A 112 19.42 -1.23 16.85
N SER A 113 19.36 -1.32 18.19
CA SER A 113 18.29 -1.04 19.17
C SER A 113 16.84 -0.87 18.66
N ALA A 114 15.92 -1.56 19.32
CA ALA A 114 14.46 -1.42 19.16
C ALA A 114 13.98 0.01 19.54
N SER A 115 14.12 0.96 18.61
CA SER A 115 13.45 2.25 18.67
C SER A 115 12.09 2.16 17.97
N ALA A 116 11.06 2.66 18.63
CA ALA A 116 9.70 2.69 18.12
C ALA A 116 9.10 4.06 18.38
N LEU A 117 8.43 4.61 17.36
CA LEU A 117 7.66 5.84 17.45
C LEU A 117 6.17 5.48 17.45
N VAL A 118 5.45 5.84 18.51
CA VAL A 118 4.07 5.40 18.74
C VAL A 118 3.16 6.61 18.89
N LEU A 119 2.12 6.69 18.06
CA LEU A 119 1.19 7.81 18.01
C LEU A 119 -0.24 7.34 18.26
N GLY A 120 -0.97 8.06 19.10
CA GLY A 120 -2.38 7.79 19.38
C GLY A 120 -3.22 9.05 19.52
N ASP A 121 -4.48 8.96 19.08
CA ASP A 121 -5.51 9.99 19.21
C ASP A 121 -4.99 11.42 18.87
N PRO A 122 -4.40 11.66 17.69
CA PRO A 122 -3.92 13.00 17.33
C PRO A 122 -5.08 14.00 17.34
N ASP A 123 -4.86 15.15 17.98
CA ASP A 123 -5.90 16.19 18.11
C ASP A 123 -6.25 16.79 16.74
N ALA A 124 -7.35 16.27 16.16
CA ALA A 124 -7.85 16.68 14.85
C ALA A 124 -8.64 18.01 14.88
N SER A 125 -8.88 18.60 16.06
CA SER A 125 -9.65 19.84 16.21
C SER A 125 -9.02 21.04 15.51
N LEU A 126 -7.74 20.95 15.13
CA LEU A 126 -6.97 21.99 14.46
C LEU A 126 -7.32 22.17 12.98
N LYS A 127 -7.94 21.18 12.32
CA LYS A 127 -8.46 21.36 10.96
C LYS A 127 -9.88 21.90 11.05
N ARG A 128 -10.02 23.23 10.85
CA ARG A 128 -11.29 23.98 10.90
C ARG A 128 -12.44 23.34 10.11
N GLU A 129 -12.12 22.58 9.06
CA GLU A 129 -13.07 22.00 8.11
C GLU A 129 -13.58 20.60 8.52
N LEU A 130 -12.87 19.89 9.40
CA LEU A 130 -13.19 18.51 9.80
C LEU A 130 -13.16 18.40 11.32
N LYS A 131 -14.31 18.67 11.96
CA LYS A 131 -14.50 18.40 13.40
C LYS A 131 -14.70 16.90 13.63
N LEU A 132 -13.60 16.15 13.57
CA LEU A 132 -13.63 14.72 13.84
C LEU A 132 -13.60 14.49 15.36
N PRO A 133 -14.52 13.69 15.91
CA PRO A 133 -14.47 13.32 17.32
C PRO A 133 -13.23 12.47 17.60
N PRO A 134 -12.69 12.47 18.83
CA PRO A 134 -11.63 11.53 19.22
C PRO A 134 -12.02 10.08 18.92
N ILE A 135 -11.06 9.26 18.48
CA ILE A 135 -11.32 7.83 18.26
C ILE A 135 -11.30 7.13 19.63
N PRO A 136 -12.40 6.48 20.05
CA PRO A 136 -12.43 5.77 21.31
C PRO A 136 -11.25 4.80 21.43
N HIS A 137 -10.58 4.82 22.59
CA HIS A 137 -9.45 3.94 22.93
C HIS A 137 -8.15 4.14 22.14
N SER A 138 -8.07 5.04 21.15
CA SER A 138 -6.84 5.24 20.35
C SER A 138 -5.64 5.67 21.21
N ALA A 139 -5.85 6.55 22.19
CA ALA A 139 -4.81 6.92 23.17
C ALA A 139 -4.34 5.72 24.01
N SER A 140 -5.28 4.90 24.49
CA SER A 140 -4.97 3.73 25.30
C SER A 140 -4.27 2.62 24.50
N GLU A 141 -4.63 2.46 23.22
CA GLU A 141 -3.94 1.56 22.29
C GLU A 141 -2.48 1.98 22.14
N ALA A 142 -2.21 3.26 21.87
CA ALA A 142 -0.85 3.78 21.74
C ALA A 142 -0.01 3.57 23.02
N GLU A 143 -0.58 3.81 24.20
CA GLU A 143 0.10 3.52 25.48
C GLU A 143 0.43 2.03 25.64
N GLN A 144 -0.50 1.15 25.30
CA GLN A 144 -0.31 -0.31 25.39
C GLN A 144 0.73 -0.81 24.38
N VAL A 145 0.70 -0.29 23.15
CA VAL A 145 1.68 -0.61 22.10
C VAL A 145 3.06 -0.13 22.53
N ALA A 146 3.20 1.13 22.98
CA ALA A 146 4.45 1.71 23.44
C ALA A 146 5.10 0.87 24.56
N SER A 147 4.29 0.45 25.54
CA SER A 147 4.74 -0.45 26.61
C SER A 147 5.21 -1.80 26.06
N SER A 148 4.44 -2.40 25.15
CA SER A 148 4.72 -3.72 24.58
C SER A 148 5.99 -3.76 23.71
N VAL A 149 6.30 -2.66 23.02
CA VAL A 149 7.47 -2.56 22.12
C VAL A 149 8.67 -1.88 22.78
N GLY A 150 8.56 -1.49 24.05
CA GLY A 150 9.62 -0.80 24.81
C GLY A 150 9.98 0.58 24.26
N ALA A 151 8.99 1.31 23.73
CA ALA A 151 9.19 2.66 23.24
C ALA A 151 9.63 3.59 24.37
N GLN A 152 10.52 4.54 24.08
CA GLN A 152 10.90 5.56 25.05
C GLN A 152 9.73 6.53 25.28
N PRO A 153 9.59 7.11 26.49
CA PRO A 153 8.52 8.06 26.78
C PRO A 153 8.46 9.23 25.80
N GLU A 154 9.60 9.72 25.31
CA GLU A 154 9.68 10.79 24.33
C GLU A 154 9.16 10.38 22.94
N ASP A 155 9.08 9.08 22.64
CA ASP A 155 8.60 8.55 21.35
C ASP A 155 7.14 8.07 21.42
N LEU A 156 6.47 8.24 22.56
CA LEU A 156 5.02 8.14 22.68
C LEU A 156 4.39 9.53 22.53
N LEU A 157 3.63 9.73 21.46
CA LEU A 157 2.92 10.98 21.18
C LEU A 157 1.41 10.75 21.24
N VAL A 158 0.73 11.43 22.17
CA VAL A 158 -0.74 11.33 22.31
C VAL A 158 -1.39 12.70 22.25
N GLY A 159 -2.58 12.80 21.67
CA GLY A 159 -3.38 14.04 21.70
C GLY A 159 -2.67 15.20 21.00
N LYS A 160 -2.46 16.28 21.74
CA LYS A 160 -1.81 17.50 21.24
C LYS A 160 -0.31 17.33 20.93
N GLN A 161 0.32 16.26 21.40
CA GLN A 161 1.72 15.96 21.10
C GLN A 161 1.88 15.31 19.71
N ALA A 162 0.87 14.59 19.24
CA ALA A 162 0.85 13.90 17.95
C ALA A 162 0.49 14.84 16.78
N GLN A 163 1.10 16.02 16.73
CA GLN A 163 0.90 16.99 15.65
C GLN A 163 1.87 16.75 14.49
N LEU A 164 1.41 17.00 13.26
CA LEU A 164 2.16 16.74 12.03
C LEU A 164 3.62 17.23 12.07
N ALA A 165 3.87 18.43 12.60
CA ALA A 165 5.22 18.98 12.72
C ALA A 165 6.12 18.09 13.62
N THR A 166 5.67 17.78 14.83
CA THR A 166 6.38 16.90 15.78
C THR A 166 6.62 15.51 15.19
N VAL A 167 5.63 14.98 14.47
CA VAL A 167 5.73 13.66 13.83
C VAL A 167 6.78 13.66 12.73
N LEU A 168 6.76 14.66 11.84
CA LEU A 168 7.73 14.78 10.76
C LEU A 168 9.16 14.98 11.28
N ASP A 169 9.33 15.70 12.38
CA ASP A 169 10.65 15.83 13.01
C ASP A 169 11.16 14.48 13.53
N LYS A 170 10.29 13.73 14.24
CA LYS A 170 10.67 12.45 14.85
C LYS A 170 10.81 11.30 13.86
N VAL A 171 10.06 11.28 12.75
CA VAL A 171 10.08 10.17 11.79
C VAL A 171 11.40 10.07 11.02
N THR A 172 12.20 11.13 11.00
CA THR A 172 13.52 11.16 10.34
C THR A 172 14.57 10.32 11.08
N ALA A 173 14.37 10.03 12.36
CA ALA A 173 15.23 9.15 13.12
C ALA A 173 15.04 7.68 12.68
N PRO A 174 16.06 6.82 12.83
CA PRO A 174 16.00 5.42 12.42
C PRO A 174 15.14 4.60 13.39
N HIS A 175 13.82 4.71 13.26
CA HIS A 175 12.85 3.89 13.98
C HIS A 175 12.69 2.53 13.31
N ARG A 176 12.59 1.46 14.10
CA ARG A 176 12.28 0.12 13.59
C ARG A 176 10.79 -0.13 13.44
N LEU A 177 9.98 0.60 14.20
CA LEU A 177 8.53 0.53 14.18
C LEU A 177 7.97 1.94 14.28
N ILE A 178 6.99 2.25 13.44
CA ILE A 178 6.15 3.43 13.58
C ILE A 178 4.72 2.95 13.68
N HIS A 179 4.05 3.22 14.80
CA HIS A 179 2.65 2.89 15.01
C HIS A 179 1.82 4.17 14.95
N LEU A 180 0.78 4.18 14.10
CA LEU A 180 -0.11 5.31 13.90
C LEU A 180 -1.55 4.86 14.20
N SER A 181 -2.15 5.37 15.27
CA SER A 181 -3.58 5.20 15.58
C SER A 181 -4.26 6.58 15.56
N GLY A 182 -5.24 6.75 14.66
CA GLY A 182 -5.91 8.03 14.46
C GLY A 182 -6.74 8.10 13.18
N HIS A 183 -7.38 9.24 12.95
CA HIS A 183 -8.14 9.48 11.72
C HIS A 183 -7.22 9.53 10.50
N SER A 184 -7.63 8.88 9.42
CA SER A 184 -7.00 9.02 8.11
C SER A 184 -7.97 9.66 7.13
N CYS A 185 -7.42 10.47 6.23
CA CYS A 185 -8.16 11.00 5.10
C CYS A 185 -7.26 10.79 3.88
N ALA A 186 -7.66 9.88 3.00
CA ALA A 186 -6.97 9.68 1.74
C ALA A 186 -7.22 10.92 0.87
N LYS A 187 -6.26 11.85 0.86
CA LYS A 187 -6.33 13.01 -0.04
C LYS A 187 -6.08 12.60 -1.51
N TRP A 188 -5.33 11.53 -1.71
CA TRP A 188 -5.00 10.97 -3.02
C TRP A 188 -5.00 9.45 -2.91
N VAL A 189 -5.87 8.78 -3.67
CA VAL A 189 -5.65 7.38 -4.05
C VAL A 189 -4.91 7.43 -5.38
N ALA A 190 -3.59 7.28 -5.34
CA ALA A 190 -2.81 7.21 -6.57
C ALA A 190 -2.94 5.80 -7.16
N LEU A 191 -3.89 5.62 -8.08
CA LEU A 191 -3.83 4.54 -9.07
C LEU A 191 -2.82 5.02 -10.12
N ALA A 192 -1.57 4.60 -10.01
CA ALA A 192 -0.57 4.91 -11.02
C ALA A 192 -0.91 4.15 -12.29
N ALA A 193 -1.44 4.83 -13.30
CA ALA A 193 -1.33 4.35 -14.68
C ALA A 193 0.17 4.33 -15.03
N GLU A 194 0.62 3.21 -15.61
CA GLU A 194 2.01 3.03 -16.05
C GLU A 194 2.51 4.26 -16.81
N PRO A 195 3.73 4.79 -16.52
CA PRO A 195 4.38 5.66 -17.49
C PRO A 195 4.63 4.84 -18.76
N SER A 196 4.11 5.31 -19.89
CA SER A 196 4.28 4.68 -21.21
C SER A 196 5.73 4.22 -21.42
N PRO A 197 5.97 3.03 -22.01
CA PRO A 197 7.33 2.55 -22.22
C PRO A 197 8.08 3.56 -23.08
N LEU A 198 9.23 4.00 -22.54
CA LEU A 198 10.22 4.78 -23.25
C LEU A 198 10.57 3.99 -24.53
N VAL A 199 10.23 4.53 -25.70
CA VAL A 199 10.79 4.07 -26.97
C VAL A 199 12.27 4.44 -26.92
N LEU A 200 13.13 3.46 -26.64
CA LEU A 200 14.56 3.58 -26.93
C LEU A 200 14.71 3.38 -28.44
N GLU A 201 14.66 4.49 -29.19
CA GLU A 201 15.21 4.50 -30.54
C GLU A 201 16.70 4.17 -30.44
N GLY A 202 17.12 3.16 -31.19
CA GLY A 202 18.51 2.75 -31.29
C GLY A 202 19.37 3.88 -31.82
N ALA A 203 20.29 4.35 -30.99
CA ALA A 203 21.41 5.14 -31.45
C ALA A 203 22.58 4.18 -31.74
N ASP A 204 22.95 4.17 -33.01
CA ASP A 204 24.10 3.55 -33.63
C ASP A 204 25.35 3.44 -32.73
N GLY A 205 25.88 2.22 -32.65
CA GLY A 205 27.22 1.92 -32.17
C GLY A 205 27.91 1.05 -33.21
N ALA A 206 28.58 1.69 -34.16
CA ALA A 206 29.57 1.05 -35.00
C ALA A 206 30.71 0.55 -34.11
N ASP A 207 30.98 -0.76 -34.14
CA ASP A 207 32.27 -1.34 -33.78
C ASP A 207 32.39 -2.72 -34.44
N GLY A 208 32.82 -2.71 -35.70
CA GLY A 208 33.26 -3.90 -36.43
C GLY A 208 34.77 -3.89 -36.54
N ALA A 209 35.46 -4.18 -35.45
CA ALA A 209 36.88 -4.49 -35.44
C ALA A 209 37.07 -5.89 -34.83
N ASP A 210 37.10 -6.92 -35.68
CA ASP A 210 38.12 -7.96 -35.62
C ASP A 210 37.96 -8.95 -36.77
N GLY A 211 39.07 -9.18 -37.48
CA GLY A 211 39.14 -10.05 -38.64
C GLY A 211 40.58 -10.19 -39.12
N ALA A 212 41.45 -10.67 -38.22
CA ALA A 212 42.70 -11.31 -38.63
C ALA A 212 42.40 -12.76 -39.00
N ASP A 213 42.79 -13.20 -40.20
CA ASP A 213 43.72 -14.33 -40.44
C ASP A 213 43.55 -14.95 -41.86
N GLY A 214 44.67 -15.40 -42.44
CA GLY A 214 44.77 -16.23 -43.67
C GLY A 214 45.13 -15.47 -44.96
N ALA A 215 46.41 -15.36 -45.35
CA ALA A 215 47.20 -16.36 -46.09
C ALA A 215 46.65 -16.67 -47.50
N ASP A 216 47.36 -16.24 -48.54
CA ASP A 216 48.11 -17.07 -49.51
C ASP A 216 48.23 -16.38 -50.89
N GLY A 217 49.42 -16.45 -51.52
CA GLY A 217 49.62 -16.17 -52.95
C GLY A 217 50.28 -14.84 -53.34
#